data_AF-A0A3B0UWQ0-F1
#
_entry.id   AF-A0A3B0UWQ0-F1
#
_cell.length_a   1.000
_cell.length_b   1.000
_cell.length_c   1.000
_cell.angle_alpha   90.00
_cell.angle_beta   90.00
_cell.angle_gamma   90.00
#
_symmetry.space_group_name_H-M   'P 1'
#
loop_
_entity.id
_entity.type
_entity.pdbx_description
1 polymer ?
#
loop_
_entity_poly.entity_id
_entity_poly.type
_entity_poly.pdbx_seq_one_letter_code
_entity_poly.pdbx_strand_id
1 'polypeptide(L)'
;MAKDLIFELGCEELPAGFIRPALEALAASLKKGFSEGGLEYGQLRTLGTPRRLAVIVEGLEEKEPDRMEESRGPSTKAAYDRDGSPTRALEGFARASGVKPGDLKVVKHGKGEYLYAVKEIKGRKTVDILPELLRGAAASLGFPKVMRWADYDIAFARPLHWILAVYGGKAVSFNHGHIASGNATYGHRFVARGAGKAIKIKTVNDYLDKLKDNLVIADIDERRAVILDGIAKEAEAASGTVLEDKGLVEEVVNLVEYPVVIRGSFEEEYLELPAEVIINAMREHQRYFSVKGKDGALLPAFITVANTPVRDEAVVRSGNERVLRARLSDAKFYFDKDVSTPLTDNVEALKGVVFQAKLGSSYEKVERFTRLALYIGRWIEW
;
A
#
# COMPACT_ATOMS: atom_id res chain seq x y z
N MET A 1 -9.11 -19.85 23.67
CA MET A 1 -8.67 -18.46 23.97
C MET A 1 -8.21 -17.84 22.67
N ALA A 2 -8.74 -16.66 22.32
CA ALA A 2 -8.35 -15.96 21.11
C ALA A 2 -6.83 -15.70 21.06
N LYS A 3 -6.26 -15.67 19.86
CA LYS A 3 -4.81 -15.63 19.61
C LYS A 3 -4.48 -14.60 18.55
N ASP A 4 -3.27 -14.06 18.61
CA ASP A 4 -2.83 -13.08 17.62
C ASP A 4 -2.30 -13.78 16.37
N LEU A 5 -2.54 -13.15 15.21
CA LEU A 5 -1.99 -13.51 13.92
C LEU A 5 -1.06 -12.38 13.43
N ILE A 6 0.11 -12.77 12.96
CA ILE A 6 1.05 -11.91 12.24
C ILE A 6 1.21 -12.48 10.84
N PHE A 7 0.93 -11.66 9.83
CA PHE A 7 1.15 -12.02 8.45
C PHE A 7 1.95 -10.92 7.75
N GLU A 8 3.13 -11.26 7.23
CA GLU A 8 4.00 -10.33 6.51
C GLU A 8 4.48 -10.96 5.19
N LEU A 9 4.43 -10.16 4.14
CA LEU A 9 5.01 -10.42 2.83
C LEU A 9 6.26 -9.55 2.67
N GLY A 10 7.43 -10.19 2.61
CA GLY A 10 8.70 -9.50 2.38
C GLY A 10 9.09 -9.52 0.91
N CYS A 11 9.50 -8.38 0.37
CA CYS A 11 9.85 -8.21 -1.04
C CYS A 11 11.08 -7.31 -1.25
N GLU A 12 11.49 -7.18 -2.51
CA GLU A 12 12.30 -6.05 -2.95
C GLU A 12 11.53 -4.71 -2.83
N GLU A 13 12.26 -3.60 -2.89
CA GLU A 13 11.72 -2.25 -2.68
C GLU A 13 10.57 -1.90 -3.62
N LEU A 14 9.39 -1.75 -3.01
CA LEU A 14 8.15 -1.30 -3.63
C LEU A 14 8.21 0.21 -3.90
N PRO A 15 7.58 0.68 -4.99
CA PRO A 15 7.28 2.10 -5.14
C PRO A 15 6.45 2.61 -3.96
N ALA A 16 6.76 3.81 -3.44
CA ALA A 16 6.13 4.38 -2.25
C ALA A 16 4.59 4.40 -2.35
N GLY A 17 4.07 4.80 -3.50
CA GLY A 17 2.63 4.87 -3.77
C GLY A 17 1.91 3.51 -3.81
N PHE A 18 2.62 2.39 -3.80
CA PHE A 18 2.01 1.05 -3.87
C PHE A 18 1.75 0.47 -2.47
N ILE A 19 2.42 0.98 -1.44
CA ILE A 19 2.45 0.35 -0.10
C ILE A 19 1.09 0.45 0.58
N ARG A 20 0.55 1.67 0.76
CA ARG A 20 -0.75 1.87 1.44
C ARG A 20 -1.90 1.13 0.74
N PRO A 21 -2.10 1.26 -0.59
CA PRO A 21 -3.16 0.52 -1.27
C PRO A 21 -3.02 -1.01 -1.13
N ALA A 22 -1.79 -1.53 -1.15
CA ALA A 22 -1.56 -2.96 -0.99
C ALA A 22 -1.85 -3.44 0.44
N LEU A 23 -1.51 -2.65 1.46
CA LEU A 23 -1.88 -2.94 2.85
C LEU A 23 -3.39 -2.93 3.07
N GLU A 24 -4.09 -1.95 2.51
CA GLU A 24 -5.55 -1.85 2.57
C GLU A 24 -6.22 -3.05 1.90
N ALA A 25 -5.74 -3.43 0.71
CA ALA A 25 -6.22 -4.61 -0.01
C ALA A 25 -5.95 -5.90 0.77
N LEU A 26 -4.75 -6.04 1.34
CA LEU A 26 -4.38 -7.20 2.16
C LEU A 26 -5.30 -7.32 3.38
N ALA A 27 -5.48 -6.22 4.11
CA ALA A 27 -6.39 -6.15 5.25
C ALA A 27 -7.83 -6.48 4.86
N ALA A 28 -8.35 -5.89 3.78
CA ALA A 28 -9.71 -6.14 3.29
C ALA A 28 -9.93 -7.61 2.93
N SER A 29 -8.96 -8.23 2.25
CA SER A 29 -9.00 -9.65 1.88
C SER A 29 -9.04 -10.55 3.11
N LEU A 30 -8.21 -10.28 4.13
CA LEU A 30 -8.24 -11.02 5.39
C LEU A 30 -9.56 -10.84 6.15
N LYS A 31 -10.05 -9.59 6.28
CA LYS A 31 -11.33 -9.30 6.94
C LYS A 31 -12.48 -10.05 6.28
N LYS A 32 -12.52 -10.08 4.95
CA LYS A 32 -13.49 -10.84 4.19
C LYS A 32 -13.40 -12.33 4.50
N GLY A 33 -12.20 -12.91 4.46
CA GLY A 33 -11.98 -14.32 4.77
C GLY A 33 -12.42 -14.71 6.19
N PHE A 34 -12.13 -13.87 7.19
CA PHE A 34 -12.61 -14.11 8.56
C PHE A 34 -14.13 -14.01 8.66
N SER A 35 -14.74 -13.01 8.01
CA SER A 35 -16.19 -12.85 7.99
C SER A 35 -16.91 -14.02 7.32
N GLU A 36 -16.38 -14.55 6.22
CA GLU A 36 -16.96 -15.72 5.52
C GLU A 36 -16.86 -17.00 6.36
N GLY A 37 -15.81 -17.13 7.17
CA GLY A 37 -15.67 -18.21 8.16
C GLY A 37 -16.47 -17.98 9.45
N GLY A 38 -17.00 -16.79 9.68
CA GLY A 38 -17.61 -16.40 10.97
C GLY A 38 -16.60 -16.34 12.12
N LEU A 39 -15.32 -16.08 11.82
CA LEU A 39 -14.26 -15.93 12.81
C LEU A 39 -14.24 -14.51 13.36
N GLU A 40 -14.48 -14.36 14.66
CA GLU A 40 -14.36 -13.06 15.31
C GLU A 40 -12.89 -12.73 15.61
N TYR A 41 -12.58 -11.43 15.63
CA TYR A 41 -11.28 -10.89 16.01
C TYR A 41 -11.44 -9.54 16.70
N GLY A 42 -10.43 -9.14 17.47
CA GLY A 42 -10.40 -7.83 18.15
C GLY A 42 -10.01 -6.71 17.19
N GLN A 43 -8.72 -6.40 17.12
CA GLN A 43 -8.20 -5.32 16.27
C GLN A 43 -7.44 -5.91 15.07
N LEU A 44 -7.55 -5.23 13.93
CA LEU A 44 -6.69 -5.48 12.78
C LEU A 44 -5.98 -4.18 12.40
N ARG A 45 -4.65 -4.22 12.37
CA ARG A 45 -3.80 -3.10 11.94
C ARG A 45 -2.83 -3.52 10.86
N THR A 46 -2.50 -2.58 9.99
CA THR A 46 -1.53 -2.74 8.91
C THR A 46 -0.22 -2.08 9.30
N LEU A 47 0.89 -2.73 8.95
CA LEU A 47 2.24 -2.21 9.12
C LEU A 47 2.97 -2.37 7.79
N GLY A 48 3.89 -1.47 7.45
CA GLY A 48 4.54 -1.55 6.16
C GLY A 48 5.76 -0.66 6.01
N THR A 49 6.62 -1.08 5.10
CA THR A 49 7.84 -0.38 4.69
C THR A 49 8.03 -0.62 3.19
N PRO A 50 9.00 0.03 2.52
CA PRO A 50 9.31 -0.27 1.11
C PRO A 50 9.51 -1.76 0.82
N ARG A 51 9.94 -2.55 1.80
CA ARG A 51 10.31 -3.96 1.61
C ARG A 51 9.37 -4.96 2.27
N ARG A 52 8.27 -4.49 2.90
CA ARG A 52 7.34 -5.38 3.60
C ARG A 52 5.91 -4.83 3.63
N LEU A 53 4.95 -5.75 3.49
CA LEU A 53 3.54 -5.50 3.74
C LEU A 53 3.10 -6.44 4.86
N ALA A 54 2.57 -5.92 5.95
CA ALA A 54 2.21 -6.73 7.11
C ALA A 54 0.83 -6.38 7.68
N VAL A 55 0.15 -7.39 8.20
CA VAL A 55 -1.09 -7.27 8.96
C VAL A 55 -0.92 -7.99 10.29
N ILE A 56 -1.32 -7.31 11.35
CA ILE A 56 -1.49 -7.89 12.68
C ILE A 56 -2.99 -7.98 12.96
N VAL A 57 -3.44 -9.15 13.39
CA VAL A 57 -4.81 -9.38 13.86
C VAL A 57 -4.71 -9.82 15.31
N GLU A 58 -5.29 -9.06 16.22
CA GLU A 58 -5.28 -9.32 17.65
C GLU A 58 -6.55 -10.05 18.06
N GLY A 59 -6.40 -11.06 18.92
CA GLY A 59 -7.55 -11.79 19.45
C GLY A 59 -8.41 -12.49 18.39
N LEU A 60 -7.80 -13.13 17.38
CA LEU A 60 -8.50 -13.97 16.41
C LEU A 60 -8.90 -15.32 17.05
N GLU A 61 -10.18 -15.68 16.93
CA GLU A 61 -10.74 -16.91 17.49
C GLU A 61 -10.04 -18.18 16.97
N GLU A 62 -10.06 -19.25 17.78
CA GLU A 62 -9.37 -20.52 17.46
C GLU A 62 -10.17 -21.46 16.57
N LYS A 63 -11.45 -21.18 16.36
CA LYS A 63 -12.38 -22.05 15.65
C LYS A 63 -13.55 -21.23 15.11
N GLU A 64 -14.01 -21.58 13.91
CA GLU A 64 -15.30 -21.11 13.39
C GLU A 64 -16.43 -21.59 14.33
N PRO A 65 -17.55 -20.84 14.44
CA PRO A 65 -18.71 -21.30 15.18
C PRO A 65 -19.32 -22.56 14.53
N ASP A 66 -19.88 -23.43 15.36
CA ASP A 66 -20.72 -24.52 14.85
C ASP A 66 -21.99 -23.89 14.25
N ARG A 67 -22.40 -24.36 13.07
CA ARG A 67 -23.58 -23.83 12.37
C ARG A 67 -24.57 -24.93 12.03
N MET A 68 -25.84 -24.56 11.98
CA MET A 68 -26.93 -25.44 11.54
C MET A 68 -27.24 -25.11 10.08
N GLU A 69 -27.14 -26.12 9.22
CA GLU A 69 -27.60 -26.02 7.83
C GLU A 69 -28.96 -26.70 7.72
N GLU A 70 -29.97 -25.93 7.28
CA GLU A 70 -31.32 -26.42 7.06
C GLU A 70 -31.57 -26.57 5.57
N SER A 71 -31.80 -27.81 5.12
CA SER A 71 -32.19 -28.11 3.75
C SER A 71 -33.66 -28.50 3.70
N ARG A 72 -34.42 -27.85 2.81
CA ARG A 72 -35.83 -28.15 2.60
C ARG A 72 -36.00 -29.35 1.67
N GLY A 73 -36.67 -30.37 2.17
CA GLY A 73 -37.05 -31.57 1.45
C GLY A 73 -38.48 -31.55 0.91
N PRO A 74 -38.97 -32.71 0.44
CA PRO A 74 -40.32 -32.84 -0.10
C PRO A 74 -41.40 -32.54 0.96
N SER A 75 -42.62 -32.25 0.49
CA SER A 75 -43.77 -32.12 1.40
C SER A 75 -44.06 -33.45 2.10
N THR A 76 -44.65 -33.41 3.30
CA THR A 76 -44.99 -34.64 4.04
C THR A 76 -45.86 -35.59 3.21
N LYS A 77 -46.78 -35.04 2.39
CA LYS A 77 -47.63 -35.81 1.46
C LYS A 77 -46.86 -36.50 0.33
N ALA A 78 -45.72 -35.96 -0.10
CA ALA A 78 -44.88 -36.54 -1.14
C ALA A 78 -43.77 -37.44 -0.57
N ALA A 79 -43.57 -37.38 0.75
CA ALA A 79 -42.50 -38.08 1.45
C ALA A 79 -42.88 -39.50 1.89
N TYR A 80 -44.17 -39.77 2.10
CA TYR A 80 -44.68 -41.09 2.47
C TYR A 80 -45.73 -41.57 1.47
N ASP A 81 -45.70 -42.86 1.14
CA ASP A 81 -46.72 -43.48 0.30
C ASP A 81 -48.01 -43.80 1.09
N ARG A 82 -48.97 -44.45 0.42
CA ARG A 82 -50.27 -44.79 1.03
C ARG A 82 -50.16 -45.80 2.17
N ASP A 83 -49.07 -46.54 2.26
CA ASP A 83 -48.81 -47.56 3.26
C ASP A 83 -47.94 -47.02 4.41
N GLY A 84 -47.60 -45.72 4.38
CA GLY A 84 -46.78 -45.04 5.38
C GLY A 84 -45.27 -45.27 5.20
N SER A 85 -44.84 -45.86 4.08
CA SER A 85 -43.43 -46.12 3.80
C SER A 85 -42.75 -44.91 3.12
N PRO A 86 -41.46 -44.65 3.39
CA PRO A 86 -40.70 -43.59 2.73
C PRO A 86 -40.71 -43.72 1.21
N THR A 87 -41.03 -42.63 0.51
CA THR A 87 -40.95 -42.61 -0.96
C THR A 87 -39.50 -42.50 -1.42
N ARG A 88 -39.23 -42.87 -2.68
CA ARG A 88 -37.91 -42.65 -3.32
C ARG A 88 -37.44 -41.19 -3.24
N ALA A 89 -38.37 -40.23 -3.24
CA ALA A 89 -38.03 -38.81 -3.10
C ALA A 89 -37.52 -38.49 -1.68
N LEU A 90 -38.15 -39.07 -0.65
CA LEU A 90 -37.70 -38.96 0.73
C LEU A 90 -36.35 -39.63 0.95
N GLU A 91 -36.18 -40.85 0.45
CA GLU A 91 -34.92 -41.60 0.57
C GLU A 91 -33.77 -40.90 -0.17
N GLY A 92 -34.03 -40.40 -1.38
CA GLY A 92 -33.07 -39.64 -2.17
C GLY A 92 -32.64 -38.35 -1.47
N PHE A 93 -33.61 -37.62 -0.89
CA PHE A 93 -33.33 -36.39 -0.14
C PHE A 93 -32.55 -36.66 1.16
N ALA A 94 -32.94 -37.68 1.92
CA ALA A 94 -32.25 -38.07 3.15
C ALA A 94 -30.80 -38.49 2.86
N ARG A 95 -30.59 -39.30 1.80
CA ARG A 95 -29.26 -39.72 1.35
C ARG A 95 -28.41 -38.54 0.88
N ALA A 96 -28.97 -37.62 0.10
CA ALA A 96 -28.26 -36.43 -0.36
C ALA A 96 -27.89 -35.49 0.80
N SER A 97 -28.74 -35.41 1.82
CA SER A 97 -28.51 -34.59 3.02
C SER A 97 -27.64 -35.30 4.08
N GLY A 98 -27.31 -36.58 3.89
CA GLY A 98 -26.48 -37.37 4.79
C GLY A 98 -27.15 -37.69 6.14
N VAL A 99 -28.48 -37.69 6.20
CA VAL A 99 -29.29 -37.99 7.40
C VAL A 99 -30.21 -39.19 7.13
N LYS A 100 -30.68 -39.88 8.16
CA LYS A 100 -31.67 -40.95 7.96
C LYS A 100 -33.06 -40.35 7.73
N PRO A 101 -33.95 -40.99 6.97
CA PRO A 101 -35.32 -40.50 6.77
C PRO A 101 -36.09 -40.20 8.07
N GLY A 102 -35.80 -40.94 9.14
CA GLY A 102 -36.40 -40.74 10.46
C GLY A 102 -35.84 -39.56 11.27
N ASP A 103 -34.70 -38.99 10.88
CA ASP A 103 -34.07 -37.87 11.57
C ASP A 103 -34.52 -36.50 11.00
N LEU A 104 -35.38 -36.52 9.98
CA LEU A 104 -35.90 -35.33 9.32
C LEU A 104 -37.00 -34.67 10.18
N LYS A 105 -36.96 -33.34 10.28
CA LYS A 105 -37.94 -32.57 11.05
C LYS A 105 -39.08 -32.10 10.15
N VAL A 106 -40.32 -32.26 10.60
CA VAL A 106 -41.49 -31.67 9.93
C VAL A 106 -41.60 -30.21 10.34
N VAL A 107 -41.60 -29.30 9.36
CA VAL A 107 -41.80 -27.86 9.58
C VAL A 107 -43.02 -27.38 8.80
N LYS A 108 -43.92 -26.68 9.48
CA LYS A 108 -45.09 -26.04 8.86
C LYS A 108 -44.68 -24.71 8.22
N HIS A 109 -44.87 -24.60 6.91
CA HIS A 109 -44.64 -23.36 6.16
C HIS A 109 -45.92 -22.99 5.40
N GLY A 110 -46.67 -22.02 5.92
CA GLY A 110 -47.96 -21.61 5.37
C GLY A 110 -49.01 -22.74 5.45
N LYS A 111 -49.63 -23.09 4.31
CA LYS A 111 -50.63 -24.18 4.21
C LYS A 111 -50.04 -25.58 3.98
N GLY A 112 -48.70 -25.73 3.99
CA GLY A 112 -48.02 -27.00 3.70
C GLY A 112 -47.03 -27.42 4.80
N GLU A 113 -46.87 -28.73 4.95
CA GLU A 113 -45.86 -29.36 5.81
C GLU A 113 -44.74 -29.92 4.94
N TYR A 114 -43.49 -29.61 5.30
CA TYR A 114 -42.30 -30.03 4.58
C TYR A 114 -41.31 -30.68 5.53
N LEU A 115 -40.56 -31.65 5.03
CA LEU A 115 -39.47 -32.26 5.78
C LEU A 115 -38.21 -31.42 5.62
N TYR A 116 -37.47 -31.22 6.71
CA TYR A 116 -36.21 -30.50 6.75
C TYR A 116 -35.12 -31.42 7.26
N ALA A 117 -34.00 -31.44 6.56
CA ALA A 117 -32.75 -31.97 7.09
C ALA A 117 -32.06 -30.84 7.84
N VAL A 118 -31.86 -31.02 9.14
CA VAL A 118 -31.07 -30.09 9.97
C VAL A 118 -29.73 -30.77 10.23
N LYS A 119 -28.67 -30.23 9.64
CA LYS A 119 -27.32 -30.77 9.77
C LYS A 119 -26.49 -29.82 10.60
N GLU A 120 -25.92 -30.34 11.67
CA GLU A 120 -24.90 -29.63 12.43
C GLU A 120 -23.56 -29.72 11.68
N ILE A 121 -23.02 -28.56 11.28
CA ILE A 121 -21.69 -28.44 10.71
C ILE A 121 -20.78 -27.93 11.81
N LYS A 122 -19.83 -28.78 12.22
CA LYS A 122 -18.78 -28.38 13.15
C LYS A 122 -17.85 -27.36 12.49
N GLY A 123 -17.63 -26.24 13.15
CA GLY A 123 -16.69 -25.23 12.68
C GLY A 123 -15.28 -25.79 12.60
N ARG A 124 -14.49 -25.33 11.62
CA ARG A 124 -13.10 -25.76 11.47
C ARG A 124 -12.21 -24.97 12.42
N LYS A 125 -11.05 -25.54 12.79
CA LYS A 125 -10.07 -24.80 13.60
C LYS A 125 -9.41 -23.75 12.72
N THR A 126 -9.16 -22.57 13.28
CA THR A 126 -8.52 -21.45 12.57
C THR A 126 -7.17 -21.84 11.97
N VAL A 127 -6.39 -22.67 12.67
CA VAL A 127 -5.11 -23.22 12.17
C VAL A 127 -5.23 -24.00 10.87
N ASP A 128 -6.39 -24.62 10.60
CA ASP A 128 -6.62 -25.42 9.40
C ASP A 128 -7.07 -24.54 8.21
N ILE A 129 -7.63 -23.35 8.50
CA ILE A 129 -8.18 -22.41 7.51
C ILE A 129 -7.14 -21.37 7.08
N LEU A 130 -6.31 -20.91 8.03
CA LEU A 130 -5.33 -19.85 7.80
C LEU A 130 -4.40 -20.10 6.59
N PRO A 131 -3.88 -21.31 6.32
CA PRO A 131 -3.05 -21.56 5.14
C PRO A 131 -3.71 -21.14 3.81
N GLU A 132 -4.99 -21.46 3.64
CA GLU A 132 -5.76 -21.13 2.44
C GLU A 132 -6.07 -19.62 2.39
N LEU A 133 -6.54 -19.08 3.51
CA LEU A 133 -6.92 -17.67 3.63
C LEU A 133 -5.73 -16.74 3.38
N LEU A 134 -4.58 -16.99 4.01
CA LEU A 134 -3.37 -16.19 3.86
C LEU A 134 -2.80 -16.28 2.43
N ARG A 135 -2.82 -17.47 1.82
CA ARG A 135 -2.42 -17.65 0.42
C ARG A 135 -3.34 -16.87 -0.52
N GLY A 136 -4.65 -16.96 -0.31
CA GLY A 136 -5.65 -16.22 -1.08
C GLY A 136 -5.46 -14.70 -0.96
N ALA A 137 -5.21 -14.22 0.25
CA ALA A 137 -4.96 -12.81 0.51
C ALA A 137 -3.71 -12.29 -0.23
N ALA A 138 -2.59 -13.03 -0.17
CA ALA A 138 -1.38 -12.69 -0.93
C ALA A 138 -1.62 -12.69 -2.45
N ALA A 139 -2.33 -13.70 -2.97
CA ALA A 139 -2.62 -13.82 -4.40
C ALA A 139 -3.61 -12.76 -4.92
N SER A 140 -4.45 -12.21 -4.04
CA SER A 140 -5.46 -11.19 -4.41
C SER A 140 -4.89 -9.77 -4.56
N LEU A 141 -3.61 -9.56 -4.22
CA LEU A 141 -2.99 -8.23 -4.29
C LEU A 141 -2.79 -7.79 -5.75
N GLY A 142 -3.53 -6.74 -6.13
CA GLY A 142 -3.37 -6.03 -7.40
C GLY A 142 -2.38 -4.87 -7.29
N PHE A 143 -1.54 -4.69 -8.30
CA PHE A 143 -0.61 -3.56 -8.41
C PHE A 143 -0.71 -2.92 -9.80
N PRO A 144 -0.45 -1.59 -9.94
CA PRO A 144 -0.45 -0.92 -11.25
C PRO A 144 0.56 -1.52 -12.24
N LYS A 145 1.68 -2.02 -11.70
CA LYS A 145 2.69 -2.75 -12.46
C LYS A 145 3.09 -3.99 -11.68
N VAL A 146 2.97 -5.14 -12.33
CA VAL A 146 3.38 -6.43 -11.81
C VAL A 146 4.54 -6.99 -12.62
N MET A 147 5.30 -7.89 -12.02
CA MET A 147 6.35 -8.64 -12.67
C MET A 147 6.33 -10.09 -12.23
N ARG A 148 6.83 -10.95 -13.12
CA ARG A 148 7.27 -12.32 -12.81
C ARG A 148 8.79 -12.33 -12.78
N TRP A 149 9.37 -13.24 -12.03
CA TRP A 149 10.82 -13.36 -11.91
C TRP A 149 11.25 -14.83 -11.98
N ALA A 150 12.44 -15.05 -12.54
CA ALA A 150 12.94 -16.38 -12.86
C ALA A 150 11.91 -17.20 -13.69
N ASP A 151 11.72 -18.45 -13.33
CA ASP A 151 10.78 -19.42 -13.92
C ASP A 151 9.52 -19.64 -13.05
N TYR A 152 9.23 -18.71 -12.13
CA TYR A 152 8.10 -18.82 -11.22
C TYR A 152 6.81 -18.18 -11.76
N ASP A 153 5.68 -18.85 -11.53
CA ASP A 153 4.34 -18.39 -11.95
C ASP A 153 3.70 -17.34 -11.02
N ILE A 154 4.47 -16.72 -10.13
CA ILE A 154 3.99 -15.67 -9.21
C ILE A 154 4.12 -14.30 -9.88
N ALA A 155 3.04 -13.51 -9.83
CA ALA A 155 3.08 -12.10 -10.18
C ALA A 155 2.97 -11.24 -8.91
N PHE A 156 3.87 -10.27 -8.77
CA PHE A 156 3.86 -9.29 -7.67
C PHE A 156 4.48 -7.97 -8.15
N ALA A 157 4.31 -6.87 -7.40
CA ALA A 157 4.95 -5.59 -7.79
C ALA A 157 6.49 -5.69 -7.88
N ARG A 158 7.08 -6.53 -7.03
CA ARG A 158 8.51 -6.77 -6.89
C ARG A 158 8.76 -8.21 -6.42
N PRO A 159 9.95 -8.80 -6.64
CA PRO A 159 10.21 -10.16 -6.19
C PRO A 159 9.95 -10.32 -4.69
N LEU A 160 9.11 -11.29 -4.34
CA LEU A 160 8.92 -11.72 -2.95
C LEU A 160 10.13 -12.56 -2.51
N HIS A 161 10.50 -12.46 -1.24
CA HIS A 161 11.65 -13.15 -0.65
C HIS A 161 11.28 -14.04 0.52
N TRP A 162 10.33 -13.63 1.36
CA TRP A 162 9.89 -14.42 2.50
C TRP A 162 8.43 -14.14 2.84
N ILE A 163 7.84 -15.09 3.55
CA ILE A 163 6.50 -14.96 4.12
C ILE A 163 6.59 -15.32 5.59
N LEU A 164 6.28 -14.36 6.45
CA LEU A 164 6.10 -14.58 7.88
C LEU A 164 4.61 -14.81 8.12
N ALA A 165 4.26 -15.94 8.72
CA ALA A 165 2.90 -16.25 9.13
C ALA A 165 2.93 -16.96 10.49
N VAL A 166 2.48 -16.28 11.54
CA VAL A 166 2.51 -16.78 12.92
C VAL A 166 1.14 -16.58 13.55
N TYR A 167 0.54 -17.64 14.08
CA TYR A 167 -0.72 -17.61 14.81
C TYR A 167 -0.54 -18.21 16.20
N GLY A 168 -0.80 -17.42 17.25
CA GLY A 168 -0.62 -17.83 18.64
C GLY A 168 0.78 -18.39 18.95
N GLY A 169 1.82 -17.79 18.40
CA GLY A 169 3.21 -18.22 18.59
C GLY A 169 3.67 -19.39 17.75
N LYS A 170 2.82 -19.94 16.86
CA LYS A 170 3.16 -21.06 15.98
C LYS A 170 3.16 -20.63 14.53
N ALA A 171 4.11 -21.14 13.75
CA ALA A 171 4.16 -20.89 12.32
C ALA A 171 2.93 -21.50 11.63
N VAL A 172 2.33 -20.76 10.71
CA VAL A 172 1.28 -21.24 9.81
C VAL A 172 1.95 -21.63 8.49
N SER A 173 2.05 -22.92 8.22
CA SER A 173 2.79 -23.44 7.07
C SER A 173 1.94 -23.47 5.80
N PHE A 174 2.40 -22.80 4.75
CA PHE A 174 1.87 -22.86 3.40
C PHE A 174 2.92 -22.37 2.40
N ASN A 175 2.72 -22.67 1.11
CA ASN A 175 3.51 -22.10 0.03
C ASN A 175 2.71 -21.05 -0.73
N HIS A 176 3.39 -20.03 -1.22
CA HIS A 176 2.90 -19.11 -2.24
C HIS A 176 3.93 -19.09 -3.38
N GLY A 177 3.59 -19.79 -4.47
CA GLY A 177 4.54 -20.29 -5.47
C GLY A 177 5.75 -20.99 -4.82
N HIS A 178 6.96 -20.48 -5.03
CA HIS A 178 8.21 -21.08 -4.52
C HIS A 178 8.57 -20.71 -3.08
N ILE A 179 7.82 -19.81 -2.45
CA ILE A 179 8.15 -19.28 -1.12
C ILE A 179 7.33 -20.00 -0.07
N ALA A 180 8.02 -20.69 0.85
CA ALA A 180 7.42 -21.29 2.03
C ALA A 180 7.25 -20.23 3.13
N SER A 181 6.08 -20.22 3.76
CA SER A 181 5.85 -19.42 4.95
C SER A 181 6.57 -20.00 6.17
N GLY A 182 6.86 -19.14 7.14
CA GLY A 182 7.46 -19.56 8.39
C GLY A 182 7.30 -18.51 9.48
N ASN A 183 8.16 -18.58 10.48
CA ASN A 183 8.20 -17.65 11.61
C ASN A 183 9.40 -16.71 11.56
N ALA A 184 9.90 -16.38 10.37
CA ALA A 184 11.08 -15.56 10.20
C ALA A 184 10.77 -14.25 9.46
N THR A 185 11.30 -13.14 9.96
CA THR A 185 11.40 -11.85 9.27
C THR A 185 12.88 -11.45 9.14
N TYR A 186 13.14 -10.27 8.59
CA TYR A 186 14.47 -9.71 8.40
C TYR A 186 14.47 -8.23 8.77
N GLY A 187 15.58 -7.79 9.37
CA GLY A 187 15.82 -6.38 9.63
C GLY A 187 16.26 -5.61 8.39
N HIS A 188 16.77 -4.40 8.58
CA HIS A 188 17.21 -3.56 7.49
C HIS A 188 18.29 -4.24 6.65
N ARG A 189 18.12 -4.27 5.32
CA ARG A 189 18.96 -5.07 4.41
C ARG A 189 20.46 -4.81 4.53
N PHE A 190 20.86 -3.54 4.65
CA PHE A 190 22.27 -3.14 4.60
C PHE A 190 22.93 -2.87 5.96
N VAL A 191 22.17 -2.35 6.94
CA VAL A 191 22.75 -1.77 8.17
C VAL A 191 22.43 -2.51 9.45
N ALA A 192 21.50 -3.47 9.43
CA ALA A 192 21.24 -4.30 10.60
C ALA A 192 22.51 -5.08 11.00
N ARG A 193 22.76 -5.23 12.30
CA ARG A 193 23.94 -5.96 12.82
C ARG A 193 24.02 -7.41 12.29
N GLY A 194 22.87 -8.01 11.99
CA GLY A 194 22.74 -9.31 11.34
C GLY A 194 22.15 -9.21 9.95
N ALA A 195 22.51 -8.22 9.14
CA ALA A 195 22.04 -8.06 7.76
C ALA A 195 22.00 -9.41 7.01
N GLY A 196 20.81 -9.77 6.49
CA GLY A 196 20.55 -11.05 5.81
C GLY A 196 20.28 -12.26 6.72
N LYS A 197 20.40 -12.13 8.05
CA LYS A 197 20.05 -13.20 9.00
C LYS A 197 18.57 -13.15 9.34
N ALA A 198 17.95 -14.33 9.34
CA ALA A 198 16.56 -14.51 9.72
C ALA A 198 16.35 -14.21 11.21
N ILE A 199 15.31 -13.42 11.51
CA ILE A 199 14.86 -13.05 12.85
C ILE A 199 13.61 -13.86 13.16
N LYS A 200 13.68 -14.73 14.18
CA LYS A 200 12.53 -15.56 14.58
C LYS A 200 11.53 -14.76 15.37
N ILE A 201 10.26 -14.84 14.97
CA ILE A 201 9.14 -14.13 15.57
C ILE A 201 8.17 -15.11 16.24
N LYS A 202 7.71 -14.75 17.44
CA LYS A 202 6.67 -15.51 18.16
C LYS A 202 5.43 -14.67 18.49
N THR A 203 5.60 -13.42 18.90
CA THR A 203 4.50 -12.56 19.34
C THR A 203 4.52 -11.23 18.61
N VAL A 204 3.45 -10.45 18.74
CA VAL A 204 3.36 -9.12 18.12
C VAL A 204 4.42 -8.17 18.68
N ASN A 205 4.63 -8.18 19.99
CA ASN A 205 5.70 -7.37 20.62
C ASN A 205 7.08 -7.81 20.12
N ASP A 206 7.30 -9.13 20.03
CA ASP A 206 8.55 -9.69 19.49
C ASP A 206 8.82 -9.22 18.05
N TYR A 207 7.77 -9.09 17.24
CA TYR A 207 7.87 -8.56 15.87
C TYR A 207 8.29 -7.10 15.86
N LEU A 208 7.61 -6.24 16.62
CA LEU A 208 7.90 -4.80 16.65
C LEU A 208 9.28 -4.50 17.25
N ASP A 209 9.58 -5.07 18.42
CA ASP A 209 10.82 -4.80 19.15
C ASP A 209 12.04 -5.28 18.36
N LYS A 210 12.00 -6.52 17.83
CA LYS A 210 13.13 -7.05 17.06
C LYS A 210 13.33 -6.34 15.73
N LEU A 211 12.27 -5.88 15.07
CA LEU A 211 12.43 -5.06 13.85
C LEU A 211 13.09 -3.74 14.20
N LYS A 212 12.67 -3.07 15.28
CA LYS A 212 13.25 -1.81 15.73
C LYS A 212 14.72 -1.96 16.12
N ASP A 213 15.07 -3.02 16.86
CA ASP A 213 16.45 -3.38 17.21
C ASP A 213 17.32 -3.66 15.98
N ASN A 214 16.70 -4.06 14.87
CA ASN A 214 17.36 -4.31 13.59
C ASN A 214 17.05 -3.21 12.57
N LEU A 215 16.83 -1.98 13.05
CA LEU A 215 16.74 -0.75 12.27
C LEU A 215 15.57 -0.77 11.26
N VAL A 216 14.40 -1.20 11.70
CA VAL A 216 13.15 -1.14 10.92
C VAL A 216 12.03 -0.65 11.82
N ILE A 217 11.47 0.52 11.52
CA ILE A 217 10.24 1.00 12.15
C ILE A 217 9.09 0.55 11.25
N ALA A 218 8.42 -0.56 11.58
CA ALA A 218 7.38 -1.14 10.73
C ALA A 218 6.07 -0.34 10.73
N ASP A 219 5.78 0.33 11.85
CA ASP A 219 4.60 1.19 11.99
C ASP A 219 4.79 2.49 11.19
N ILE A 220 3.88 2.72 10.25
CA ILE A 220 3.94 3.85 9.33
C ILE A 220 3.70 5.17 10.09
N ASP A 221 2.83 5.14 11.10
CA ASP A 221 2.47 6.33 11.86
C ASP A 221 3.56 6.69 12.86
N GLU A 222 4.19 5.69 13.50
CA GLU A 222 5.42 5.90 14.30
C GLU A 222 6.53 6.49 13.42
N ARG A 223 6.76 5.90 12.24
CA ARG A 223 7.80 6.37 11.32
C ARG A 223 7.55 7.79 10.83
N ARG A 224 6.29 8.15 10.55
CA ARG A 224 5.91 9.54 10.22
C ARG A 224 6.21 10.50 11.36
N ALA A 225 5.85 10.15 12.60
CA ALA A 225 6.10 11.01 13.74
C ALA A 225 7.59 11.31 13.92
N VAL A 226 8.45 10.30 13.78
CA VAL A 226 9.92 10.46 13.81
C VAL A 226 10.41 11.39 12.71
N ILE A 227 9.90 11.24 11.47
CA ILE A 227 10.29 12.09 10.35
C ILE A 227 9.86 13.54 10.57
N LEU A 228 8.61 13.78 10.98
CA LEU A 228 8.09 15.14 11.19
C LEU A 228 8.81 15.86 12.34
N ASP A 229 9.08 15.16 13.44
CA ASP A 229 9.86 15.72 14.56
C ASP A 229 11.29 16.07 14.13
N GLY A 230 11.96 15.18 13.39
CA GLY A 230 13.29 15.46 12.86
C GLY A 230 13.30 16.63 11.87
N ILE A 231 12.30 16.71 10.98
CA ILE A 231 12.16 17.82 10.03
C ILE A 231 11.98 19.15 10.76
N ALA A 232 11.11 19.19 11.78
CA ALA A 232 10.88 20.40 12.55
C ALA A 232 12.16 20.88 13.24
N LYS A 233 12.90 19.96 13.88
CA LYS A 233 14.18 20.25 14.55
C LYS A 233 15.23 20.80 13.60
N GLU A 234 15.42 20.14 12.46
CA GLU A 234 16.42 20.56 11.46
C GLU A 234 16.05 21.90 10.80
N ALA A 235 14.75 22.18 10.61
CA ALA A 235 14.29 23.46 10.10
C ALA A 235 14.50 24.59 11.11
N GLU A 236 14.19 24.36 12.38
CA GLU A 236 14.42 25.32 13.46
C GLU A 236 15.90 25.63 13.61
N ALA A 237 16.78 24.62 13.50
CA ALA A 237 18.23 24.81 13.48
C ALA A 237 18.73 25.67 12.31
N ALA A 238 17.94 25.77 11.22
CA ALA A 238 18.16 26.68 10.10
C ALA A 238 17.49 28.05 10.28
N SER A 239 16.92 28.33 11.46
CA SER A 239 16.08 29.51 11.72
C SER A 239 14.86 29.65 10.80
N GLY A 240 14.33 28.52 10.32
CA GLY A 240 13.21 28.47 9.39
C GLY A 240 12.17 27.42 9.75
N THR A 241 11.21 27.24 8.84
CA THR A 241 10.19 26.20 8.87
C THR A 241 10.11 25.49 7.53
N VAL A 242 9.71 24.22 7.51
CA VAL A 242 9.51 23.52 6.23
C VAL A 242 8.24 24.00 5.54
N LEU A 243 8.33 24.16 4.22
CA LEU A 243 7.15 24.32 3.38
C LEU A 243 6.29 23.05 3.46
N GLU A 244 5.08 23.19 4.01
CA GLU A 244 4.18 22.05 4.22
C GLU A 244 3.87 21.32 2.90
N ASP A 245 4.21 20.03 2.86
CA ASP A 245 3.86 19.13 1.77
C ASP A 245 3.51 17.75 2.33
N LYS A 246 2.22 17.55 2.59
CA LYS A 246 1.71 16.26 3.10
C LYS A 246 1.96 15.11 2.13
N GLY A 247 1.94 15.38 0.82
CA GLY A 247 2.18 14.37 -0.20
C GLY A 247 3.64 13.88 -0.17
N LEU A 248 4.59 14.81 -0.05
CA LEU A 248 6.00 14.49 0.08
C LEU A 248 6.29 13.74 1.39
N VAL A 249 5.66 14.14 2.51
CA VAL A 249 5.77 13.39 3.77
C VAL A 249 5.29 11.95 3.60
N GLU A 250 4.11 11.73 3.00
CA GLU A 250 3.61 10.36 2.76
C GLU A 250 4.51 9.56 1.82
N GLU A 251 5.08 10.19 0.79
CA GLU A 251 6.04 9.53 -0.10
C GLU A 251 7.30 9.11 0.67
N VAL A 252 7.94 10.04 1.38
CA VAL A 252 9.19 9.80 2.13
C VAL A 252 9.00 8.76 3.22
N VAL A 253 7.90 8.81 3.97
CA VAL A 253 7.54 7.79 4.97
C VAL A 253 7.50 6.39 4.33
N ASN A 254 7.10 6.28 3.07
CA ASN A 254 7.01 5.03 2.31
C ASN A 254 8.25 4.75 1.45
N LEU A 255 9.31 5.54 1.56
CA LEU A 255 10.62 5.31 0.93
C LEU A 255 11.67 4.75 1.90
N VAL A 256 11.40 4.81 3.21
CA VAL A 256 12.37 4.43 4.26
C VAL A 256 11.81 3.38 5.22
N GLU A 257 12.66 2.51 5.72
CA GLU A 257 12.45 1.61 6.86
C GLU A 257 12.93 2.24 8.18
N TYR A 258 14.01 3.03 8.16
CA TYR A 258 14.58 3.69 9.34
C TYR A 258 15.06 5.11 9.02
N PRO A 259 14.25 6.14 9.33
CA PRO A 259 14.53 7.52 8.93
C PRO A 259 15.65 8.14 9.75
N VAL A 260 16.58 8.81 9.07
CA VAL A 260 17.53 9.77 9.65
C VAL A 260 17.37 11.09 8.91
N VAL A 261 16.92 12.12 9.62
CA VAL A 261 16.68 13.44 9.04
C VAL A 261 17.97 14.26 9.07
N ILE A 262 18.31 14.88 7.94
CA ILE A 262 19.58 15.60 7.77
C ILE A 262 19.29 16.91 7.06
N ARG A 263 19.79 18.01 7.61
CA ARG A 263 19.83 19.30 6.91
C ARG A 263 21.01 19.38 5.97
N GLY A 264 20.78 19.91 4.77
CA GLY A 264 21.79 20.39 3.84
C GLY A 264 21.56 21.84 3.44
N SER A 265 22.49 22.37 2.66
CA SER A 265 22.47 23.73 2.14
C SER A 265 22.87 23.79 0.67
N PHE A 266 22.52 24.87 -0.01
CA PHE A 266 22.95 25.14 -1.38
C PHE A 266 23.40 26.60 -1.49
N GLU A 267 24.07 26.97 -2.57
CA GLU A 267 24.60 28.31 -2.77
C GLU A 267 23.47 29.35 -2.92
N GLU A 268 23.63 30.53 -2.29
CA GLU A 268 22.65 31.62 -2.34
C GLU A 268 22.39 32.14 -3.76
N GLU A 269 23.35 31.98 -4.69
CA GLU A 269 23.18 32.35 -6.10
C GLU A 269 21.98 31.67 -6.76
N TYR A 270 21.58 30.48 -6.28
CA TYR A 270 20.41 29.79 -6.82
C TYR A 270 19.10 30.42 -6.39
N LEU A 271 19.08 31.28 -5.37
CA LEU A 271 17.90 32.04 -4.96
C LEU A 271 17.51 33.12 -5.97
N GLU A 272 18.34 33.38 -6.98
CA GLU A 272 17.95 34.18 -8.16
C GLU A 272 16.89 33.49 -9.02
N LEU A 273 16.78 32.16 -8.93
CA LEU A 273 15.73 31.42 -9.61
C LEU A 273 14.38 31.64 -8.92
N PRO A 274 13.26 31.58 -9.68
CA PRO A 274 11.94 31.56 -9.07
C PRO A 274 11.85 30.42 -8.04
N ALA A 275 11.32 30.72 -6.86
CA ALA A 275 11.28 29.77 -5.74
C ALA A 275 10.62 28.44 -6.14
N GLU A 276 9.60 28.49 -7.00
CA GLU A 276 8.88 27.33 -7.53
C GLU A 276 9.80 26.38 -8.30
N VAL A 277 10.79 26.89 -9.04
CA VAL A 277 11.76 26.06 -9.77
C VAL A 277 12.63 25.29 -8.79
N ILE A 278 13.12 25.96 -7.74
CA ILE A 278 13.99 25.36 -6.72
C ILE A 278 13.21 24.33 -5.90
N ILE A 279 12.00 24.69 -5.45
CA ILE A 279 11.10 23.81 -4.70
C ILE A 279 10.77 22.56 -5.53
N ASN A 280 10.42 22.72 -6.82
CA ASN A 280 10.10 21.59 -7.68
C ASN A 280 11.33 20.68 -7.90
N ALA A 281 12.49 21.26 -8.19
CA ALA A 281 13.73 20.49 -8.36
C ALA A 281 14.10 19.67 -7.10
N MET A 282 13.94 20.25 -5.91
CA MET A 282 14.12 19.57 -4.63
C MET A 282 13.10 18.45 -4.43
N ARG A 283 11.82 18.75 -4.62
CA ARG A 283 10.69 17.84 -4.37
C ARG A 283 10.72 16.63 -5.30
N GLU A 284 10.69 16.85 -6.61
CA GLU A 284 10.46 15.79 -7.60
C GLU A 284 11.68 14.90 -7.81
N HIS A 285 12.87 15.48 -7.85
CA HIS A 285 14.07 14.71 -8.16
C HIS A 285 14.69 14.07 -6.92
N GLN A 286 14.63 14.74 -5.77
CA GLN A 286 15.38 14.34 -4.59
C GLN A 286 14.53 14.07 -3.34
N ARG A 287 13.21 14.38 -3.37
CA ARG A 287 12.31 14.27 -2.22
C ARG A 287 12.82 15.08 -1.02
N TYR A 288 13.42 16.23 -1.30
CA TYR A 288 13.88 17.15 -0.26
C TYR A 288 12.78 18.12 0.13
N PHE A 289 12.75 18.45 1.42
CA PHE A 289 11.86 19.45 1.99
C PHE A 289 12.53 20.82 1.94
N SER A 290 11.85 21.78 1.32
CA SER A 290 12.32 23.17 1.23
C SER A 290 12.09 23.91 2.55
N VAL A 291 13.07 24.73 2.96
CA VAL A 291 12.99 25.52 4.19
C VAL A 291 12.70 26.99 3.86
N LYS A 292 11.75 27.60 4.59
CA LYS A 292 11.41 29.02 4.49
C LYS A 292 11.80 29.78 5.76
N GLY A 293 12.18 31.04 5.58
CA GLY A 293 12.43 31.98 6.66
C GLY A 293 11.14 32.50 7.28
N LYS A 294 11.28 33.27 8.37
CA LYS A 294 10.14 33.89 9.08
C LYS A 294 9.39 34.93 8.24
N ASP A 295 10.05 35.51 7.26
CA ASP A 295 9.51 36.43 6.26
C ASP A 295 8.78 35.71 5.11
N GLY A 296 8.80 34.37 5.09
CA GLY A 296 8.22 33.54 4.05
C GLY A 296 9.13 33.32 2.84
N ALA A 297 10.33 33.92 2.83
CA ALA A 297 11.32 33.74 1.76
C ALA A 297 11.94 32.34 1.82
N LEU A 298 12.36 31.81 0.67
CA LEU A 298 13.06 30.54 0.62
C LEU A 298 14.48 30.71 1.18
N LEU A 299 14.89 29.83 2.10
CA LEU A 299 16.27 29.80 2.59
C LEU A 299 17.14 28.90 1.70
N PRO A 300 18.46 29.12 1.66
CA PRO A 300 19.42 28.26 0.96
C PRO A 300 19.67 26.94 1.73
N ALA A 301 18.59 26.33 2.21
CA ALA A 301 18.59 25.15 3.07
C ALA A 301 17.48 24.18 2.66
N PHE A 302 17.77 22.90 2.82
CA PHE A 302 16.84 21.81 2.56
C PHE A 302 17.00 20.71 3.61
N ILE A 303 15.98 19.88 3.74
CA ILE A 303 16.00 18.73 4.63
C ILE A 303 15.76 17.47 3.81
N THR A 304 16.57 16.45 4.05
CA THR A 304 16.47 15.13 3.42
C THR A 304 16.33 14.05 4.49
N VAL A 305 15.79 12.90 4.10
CA VAL A 305 15.62 11.75 4.98
C VAL A 305 16.38 10.56 4.40
N ALA A 306 17.44 10.15 5.08
CA ALA A 306 18.18 8.94 4.76
C ALA A 306 17.48 7.71 5.34
N ASN A 307 17.60 6.57 4.66
CA ASN A 307 17.07 5.28 5.12
C ASN A 307 18.03 4.49 6.01
N THR A 308 19.24 5.00 6.25
CA THR A 308 20.29 4.27 6.95
C THR A 308 20.87 5.14 8.06
N PRO A 309 21.21 4.56 9.23
CA PRO A 309 22.02 5.25 10.22
C PRO A 309 23.28 5.80 9.59
N VAL A 310 23.51 7.08 9.86
CA VAL A 310 24.61 7.81 9.25
C VAL A 310 25.78 7.77 10.21
N ARG A 311 26.92 7.24 9.75
CA ARG A 311 28.16 7.21 10.55
C ARG A 311 28.80 8.60 10.65
N ASP A 312 28.75 9.35 9.55
CA ASP A 312 29.23 10.71 9.44
C ASP A 312 28.23 11.53 8.64
N GLU A 313 27.50 12.40 9.33
CA GLU A 313 26.47 13.25 8.72
C GLU A 313 27.05 14.24 7.72
N ALA A 314 28.30 14.67 7.89
CA ALA A 314 28.93 15.61 6.97
C ALA A 314 29.13 15.00 5.58
N VAL A 315 29.45 13.71 5.51
CA VAL A 315 29.60 12.98 4.24
C VAL A 315 28.26 12.85 3.52
N VAL A 316 27.21 12.47 4.24
CA VAL A 316 25.87 12.32 3.65
C VAL A 316 25.32 13.69 3.24
N ARG A 317 25.48 14.71 4.08
CA ARG A 317 25.13 16.10 3.76
C ARG A 317 25.82 16.54 2.47
N SER A 318 27.15 16.51 2.42
CA SER A 318 27.93 16.92 1.24
C SER A 318 27.52 16.16 -0.03
N GLY A 319 27.23 14.86 0.09
CA GLY A 319 26.71 14.06 -1.01
C GLY A 319 25.39 14.58 -1.57
N ASN A 320 24.42 14.85 -0.69
CA ASN A 320 23.11 15.40 -1.07
C ASN A 320 23.23 16.83 -1.64
N GLU A 321 24.06 17.68 -1.02
CA GLU A 321 24.33 19.05 -1.51
C GLU A 321 24.92 19.04 -2.91
N ARG A 322 25.88 18.15 -3.20
CA ARG A 322 26.47 18.00 -4.54
C ARG A 322 25.43 17.56 -5.59
N VAL A 323 24.52 16.66 -5.22
CA VAL A 323 23.45 16.21 -6.11
C VAL A 323 22.46 17.35 -6.39
N LEU A 324 22.07 18.10 -5.35
CA LEU A 324 21.18 19.25 -5.52
C LEU A 324 21.82 20.34 -6.36
N ARG A 325 23.09 20.68 -6.10
CA ARG A 325 23.84 21.68 -6.86
C ARG A 325 23.80 21.39 -8.35
N ALA A 326 24.10 20.15 -8.76
CA ALA A 326 24.04 19.77 -10.17
C ALA A 326 22.64 20.00 -10.79
N ARG A 327 21.56 19.73 -10.05
CA ARG A 327 20.19 19.98 -10.51
C ARG A 327 19.85 21.47 -10.59
N LEU A 328 20.29 22.26 -9.62
CA LEU A 328 20.05 23.70 -9.62
C LEU A 328 20.89 24.42 -10.68
N SER A 329 22.12 23.96 -10.95
CA SER A 329 22.93 24.45 -12.07
C SER A 329 22.25 24.19 -13.42
N ASP A 330 21.73 22.99 -13.63
CA ASP A 330 20.94 22.67 -14.84
C ASP A 330 19.71 23.58 -14.94
N ALA A 331 18.94 23.70 -13.85
CA ALA A 331 17.74 24.53 -13.81
C ALA A 331 18.05 26.01 -14.11
N LYS A 332 19.14 26.54 -13.55
CA LYS A 332 19.59 27.91 -13.82
C LYS A 332 19.99 28.10 -15.27
N PHE A 333 20.78 27.18 -15.83
CA PHE A 333 21.16 27.24 -17.23
C PHE A 333 19.95 27.27 -18.17
N TYR A 334 18.95 26.41 -17.93
CA TYR A 334 17.73 26.40 -18.73
C TYR A 334 16.90 27.67 -18.53
N PHE A 335 16.74 28.13 -17.28
CA PHE A 335 16.01 29.35 -16.98
C PHE A 335 16.64 30.57 -17.66
N ASP A 336 17.96 30.76 -17.49
CA ASP A 336 18.71 31.86 -18.08
C ASP A 336 18.62 31.83 -19.63
N LYS A 337 18.65 30.64 -20.22
CA LYS A 337 18.46 30.46 -21.66
C LYS A 337 17.03 30.79 -22.10
N ASP A 338 16.02 30.35 -21.36
CA ASP A 338 14.62 30.58 -21.69
C ASP A 338 14.23 32.06 -21.58
N VAL A 339 14.80 32.79 -20.62
CA VAL A 339 14.56 34.24 -20.46
C VAL A 339 15.46 35.10 -21.36
N SER A 340 16.47 34.52 -22.01
CA SER A 340 17.38 35.26 -22.90
C SER A 340 16.70 35.77 -24.17
N THR A 341 15.61 35.13 -24.60
CA THR A 341 14.80 35.54 -25.75
C THR A 341 13.42 36.00 -25.26
N PRO A 342 13.01 37.25 -25.53
CA PRO A 342 11.64 37.69 -25.22
C PRO A 342 10.60 36.74 -25.83
N LEU A 343 9.54 36.43 -25.06
CA LEU A 343 8.48 35.52 -25.53
C LEU A 343 7.83 35.97 -26.85
N THR A 344 7.79 37.29 -27.09
CA THR A 344 7.31 37.89 -28.34
C THR A 344 8.11 37.44 -29.56
N ASP A 345 9.40 37.23 -29.38
CA ASP A 345 10.32 36.92 -30.48
C ASP A 345 10.22 35.44 -30.86
N ASN A 346 9.70 34.60 -29.97
CA ASN A 346 9.39 33.19 -30.23
C ASN A 346 8.13 32.98 -31.09
N VAL A 347 7.29 34.01 -31.28
CA VAL A 347 6.04 33.89 -32.06
C VAL A 347 6.36 33.49 -33.50
N GLU A 348 7.37 34.10 -34.11
CA GLU A 348 7.77 33.82 -35.48
C GLU A 348 8.23 32.38 -35.70
N ALA A 349 8.89 31.77 -34.70
CA ALA A 349 9.31 30.38 -34.76
C ALA A 349 8.13 29.40 -34.89
N LEU A 350 6.92 29.79 -34.46
CA LEU A 350 5.71 28.97 -34.58
C LEU A 350 5.29 28.72 -36.03
N LYS A 351 5.80 29.49 -37.01
CA LYS A 351 5.56 29.26 -38.45
C LYS A 351 6.12 27.89 -38.89
N GLY A 352 7.19 27.44 -38.26
CA GLY A 352 7.79 26.12 -38.51
C GLY A 352 7.07 24.96 -37.82
N VAL A 353 6.14 25.24 -36.89
CA VAL A 353 5.44 24.21 -36.10
C VAL A 353 4.10 23.90 -36.76
N VAL A 354 4.02 22.80 -37.50
CA VAL A 354 2.76 22.37 -38.13
C VAL A 354 1.72 22.04 -37.06
N PHE A 355 0.60 22.75 -37.05
CA PHE A 355 -0.53 22.46 -36.17
C PHE A 355 -1.40 21.34 -36.76
N GLN A 356 -1.78 21.48 -38.03
CA GLN A 356 -2.51 20.46 -38.77
C GLN A 356 -2.32 20.68 -40.27
N ALA A 357 -2.12 19.61 -41.04
CA ALA A 357 -1.70 19.68 -42.44
C ALA A 357 -2.55 20.58 -43.37
N LYS A 358 -3.87 20.67 -43.14
CA LYS A 358 -4.82 21.52 -43.90
C LYS A 358 -5.10 22.87 -43.24
N LEU A 359 -4.78 23.03 -41.95
CA LEU A 359 -5.02 24.27 -41.19
C LEU A 359 -3.74 25.06 -40.93
N GLY A 360 -2.60 24.57 -41.42
CA GLY A 360 -1.31 25.24 -41.35
C GLY A 360 -0.59 25.08 -40.01
N SER A 361 0.21 26.09 -39.70
CA SER A 361 1.10 26.19 -38.55
C SER A 361 0.40 26.66 -37.27
N SER A 362 1.08 26.48 -36.14
CA SER A 362 0.68 27.04 -34.84
C SER A 362 0.62 28.56 -34.89
N TYR A 363 1.49 29.22 -35.67
CA TYR A 363 1.43 30.67 -35.92
C TYR A 363 0.10 31.06 -36.56
N GLU A 364 -0.28 30.43 -37.67
CA GLU A 364 -1.53 30.74 -38.36
C GLU A 364 -2.77 30.41 -37.51
N LYS A 365 -2.68 29.40 -36.63
CA LYS A 365 -3.71 29.13 -35.63
C LYS A 365 -3.86 30.29 -34.66
N VAL A 366 -2.76 30.78 -34.09
CA VAL A 366 -2.77 31.92 -33.16
C VAL A 366 -3.36 33.16 -33.85
N GLU A 367 -2.94 33.47 -35.09
CA GLU A 367 -3.51 34.60 -35.83
C GLU A 367 -5.03 34.48 -36.04
N ARG A 368 -5.53 33.28 -36.38
CA ARG A 368 -6.98 33.03 -36.50
C ARG A 368 -7.69 33.25 -35.17
N PHE A 369 -7.13 32.73 -34.07
CA PHE A 369 -7.70 32.91 -32.73
C PHE A 369 -7.71 34.36 -32.32
N THR A 370 -6.64 35.11 -32.57
CA THR A 370 -6.57 36.56 -32.30
C THR A 370 -7.65 37.31 -33.08
N ARG A 371 -7.82 37.05 -34.38
CA ARG A 371 -8.89 37.68 -35.18
C ARG A 371 -10.28 37.36 -34.63
N LEU A 372 -10.52 36.11 -34.27
CA LEU A 372 -11.80 35.67 -33.72
C LEU A 372 -12.08 36.31 -32.35
N ALA A 373 -11.09 36.34 -31.46
CA ALA A 373 -11.19 36.96 -30.15
C ALA A 373 -11.49 38.45 -30.25
N LEU A 374 -10.79 39.17 -31.15
CA LEU A 374 -11.06 40.58 -31.43
C LEU A 374 -12.46 40.81 -32.03
N TYR A 375 -12.92 39.91 -32.90
CA TYR A 375 -14.28 39.99 -33.45
C TYR A 375 -15.33 39.79 -32.36
N ILE A 376 -15.22 38.74 -31.56
CA ILE A 376 -16.16 38.42 -30.47
C ILE A 376 -16.13 39.52 -29.41
N GLY A 377 -14.94 40.01 -29.04
CA GLY A 377 -14.79 41.05 -28.01
C GLY A 377 -15.52 42.36 -28.33
N ARG A 378 -15.78 42.66 -29.62
CA ARG A 378 -16.62 43.83 -30.02
C ARG A 378 -18.09 43.68 -29.63
N TRP A 379 -18.55 42.46 -29.38
CA TRP A 379 -19.94 42.14 -29.03
C TRP A 379 -20.11 41.84 -27.53
N ILE A 380 -19.02 41.81 -26.77
CA ILE A 380 -19.05 41.64 -25.31
C ILE A 380 -18.94 43.05 -24.71
N GLU A 381 -20.05 43.60 -24.24
CA GLU A 381 -20.03 44.78 -23.35
C GLU A 381 -19.38 44.37 -22.02
N TRP A 382 -18.34 45.09 -21.62
CA TRP A 382 -17.68 44.92 -20.32
C TRP A 382 -18.26 45.87 -19.29
#